data_AF-A0A8T5TZF4-F1
#
_entry.id   AF-A0A8T5TZF4-F1
#
_cell.length_a   1.000
_cell.length_b   1.000
_cell.length_c   1.000
_cell.angle_alpha   90.00
_cell.angle_beta   90.00
_cell.angle_gamma   90.00
#
_symmetry.space_group_name_H-M   'P 1'
#
loop_
_entity.id
_entity.type
_entity.pdbx_description
1 polymer ?
#
loop_
_entity_poly.entity_id
_entity_poly.type
_entity_poly.pdbx_seq_one_letter_code
_entity_poly.pdbx_strand_id
1 'polypeptide(L)'
;KRELMKNQYWKLALEDLSNKKFEVAAREYKDTIPMLLEKKFYRQAALSLILNIFIVIKIKDAFTAKTQLKDIFTKYKELKSNFEDLPEIEILINIIFALEDENQELINLCTKLLIEKLVLFEPETSFMETLILEEQKSEAVEEKLTRKEFGERRKSDIILAQKMAKLEQMKGDVKREHSEFLKQRVAMKKRVYTDVLILLESKSYNEAGLEYFRLAKIFSEKRDLRTSSLMILLHGLALIKSNESTKKIRSNVNSYLSSLGLNKQLVKDTYYLSLIDFILDVISNNMDKYLLKIKELLGILPLFVEEKQLIEIDI
;
A
#
# COMPACT_ATOMS: atom_id res chain seq x y z
N LYS A 1 -1.33 20.06 28.42
CA LYS A 1 -2.19 19.54 29.54
C LYS A 1 -1.73 18.17 30.04
N ARG A 2 -1.51 17.18 29.16
CA ARG A 2 -1.04 15.83 29.55
C ARG A 2 0.29 15.84 30.31
N GLU A 3 1.27 16.62 29.85
CA GLU A 3 2.58 16.74 30.51
C GLU A 3 2.50 17.18 31.99
N LEU A 4 1.56 18.09 32.30
CA LEU A 4 1.32 18.57 33.67
C LEU A 4 0.70 17.50 34.58
N MET A 5 0.05 16.49 33.98
CA MET A 5 -0.62 15.38 34.66
C MET A 5 0.27 14.12 34.75
N LYS A 6 1.49 14.16 34.19
CA LYS A 6 2.46 13.04 34.15
C LYS A 6 2.63 12.37 35.50
N ASN A 7 2.94 13.18 36.52
CA ASN A 7 3.25 12.68 37.86
C ASN A 7 2.04 12.12 38.61
N GLN A 8 0.82 12.51 38.21
CA GLN A 8 -0.41 12.12 38.90
C GLN A 8 -0.96 10.78 38.39
N TYR A 9 -0.84 10.51 37.09
CA TYR A 9 -1.53 9.38 36.46
C TYR A 9 -0.61 8.38 35.76
N TRP A 10 0.54 8.80 35.24
CA TRP A 10 1.37 7.95 34.37
C TRP A 10 2.79 7.71 34.90
N LYS A 11 3.16 8.26 36.06
CA LYS A 11 4.53 8.13 36.58
C LYS A 11 4.98 6.67 36.68
N LEU A 12 4.20 5.85 37.36
CA LEU A 12 4.50 4.43 37.56
C LEU A 12 4.47 3.68 36.23
N ALA A 13 3.44 3.92 35.42
CA ALA A 13 3.26 3.25 34.13
C ALA A 13 4.44 3.53 33.18
N LEU A 14 4.99 4.74 33.19
CA LEU A 14 6.15 5.14 32.40
C LEU A 14 7.45 4.52 32.93
N GLU A 15 7.63 4.47 34.24
CA GLU A 15 8.79 3.85 34.88
C GLU A 15 8.82 2.34 34.58
N ASP A 16 7.69 1.66 34.72
CA ASP A 16 7.59 0.22 34.44
C ASP A 16 7.65 -0.11 32.95
N LEU A 17 7.13 0.77 32.07
CA LEU A 17 7.31 0.65 30.63
C LEU A 17 8.79 0.79 30.24
N SER A 18 9.49 1.77 30.83
CA SER A 18 10.93 1.99 30.61
C SER A 18 11.77 0.80 31.08
N ASN A 19 11.37 0.19 32.20
CA ASN A 19 12.00 -1.01 32.77
C ASN A 19 11.56 -2.32 32.09
N LYS A 20 10.81 -2.26 30.99
CA LYS A 20 10.29 -3.43 30.24
C LYS A 20 9.39 -4.37 31.06
N LYS A 21 8.79 -3.89 32.16
CA LYS A 21 7.80 -4.65 32.94
C LYS A 21 6.42 -4.50 32.32
N PHE A 22 6.25 -5.04 31.11
CA PHE A 22 5.08 -4.79 30.28
C PHE A 22 3.76 -5.19 30.95
N GLU A 23 3.71 -6.29 31.69
CA GLU A 23 2.49 -6.76 32.37
C GLU A 23 2.01 -5.81 33.47
N VAL A 24 2.96 -5.20 34.19
CA VAL A 24 2.68 -4.24 35.26
C VAL A 24 2.27 -2.90 34.64
N ALA A 25 3.02 -2.43 33.63
CA ALA A 25 2.69 -1.22 32.89
C ALA A 25 1.29 -1.29 32.25
N ALA A 26 0.92 -2.43 31.64
CA ALA A 26 -0.42 -2.63 31.07
C ALA A 26 -1.51 -2.48 32.13
N ARG A 27 -1.31 -3.04 33.33
CA ARG A 27 -2.27 -2.93 34.43
C ARG A 27 -2.39 -1.49 34.91
N GLU A 28 -1.29 -0.78 35.05
CA GLU A 28 -1.30 0.62 35.49
C GLU A 28 -1.99 1.54 34.48
N TYR A 29 -1.76 1.36 33.16
CA TYR A 29 -2.52 2.09 32.14
C TYR A 29 -4.02 1.77 32.20
N LYS A 30 -4.38 0.51 32.45
CA LYS A 30 -5.78 0.08 32.59
C LYS A 30 -6.47 0.69 33.80
N ASP A 31 -5.79 0.72 34.95
CA ASP A 31 -6.32 1.26 36.20
C ASP A 31 -6.48 2.80 36.14
N THR A 32 -5.72 3.45 35.27
CA THR A 32 -5.80 4.89 35.02
C THR A 32 -7.04 5.30 34.20
N ILE A 33 -7.60 4.40 33.38
CA ILE A 33 -8.78 4.67 32.52
C ILE A 33 -10.00 5.15 33.32
N PRO A 34 -10.50 4.43 34.35
CA PRO A 34 -11.68 4.85 35.10
C PRO A 34 -11.48 6.22 35.78
N MET A 35 -10.30 6.46 36.38
CA MET A 35 -9.98 7.72 37.03
C MET A 35 -10.05 8.93 36.08
N LEU A 36 -9.68 8.74 34.81
CA LEU A 36 -9.73 9.77 33.78
C LEU A 36 -11.15 9.95 33.23
N LEU A 37 -11.92 8.86 33.11
CA LEU A 37 -13.32 8.90 32.66
C LEU A 37 -14.22 9.62 33.67
N GLU A 38 -14.04 9.37 34.98
CA GLU A 38 -14.78 10.08 36.05
C GLU A 38 -14.55 11.59 36.00
N LYS A 39 -13.34 12.02 35.64
CA LYS A 39 -12.96 13.43 35.48
C LYS A 39 -13.26 14.01 34.09
N LYS A 40 -13.92 13.23 33.21
CA LYS A 40 -14.27 13.59 31.83
C LYS A 40 -13.07 13.93 30.94
N PHE A 41 -11.89 13.37 31.24
CA PHE A 41 -10.68 13.51 30.43
C PHE A 41 -10.61 12.40 29.35
N TYR A 42 -11.58 12.43 28.43
CA TYR A 42 -11.81 11.36 27.45
C TYR A 42 -10.61 11.07 26.54
N ARG A 43 -9.93 12.11 26.01
CA ARG A 43 -8.75 11.91 25.15
C ARG A 43 -7.58 11.29 25.91
N GLN A 44 -7.39 11.64 27.17
CA GLN A 44 -6.35 11.06 28.01
C GLN A 44 -6.67 9.61 28.37
N ALA A 45 -7.95 9.31 28.63
CA ALA A 45 -8.42 7.95 28.85
C ALA A 45 -8.24 7.10 27.58
N ALA A 46 -8.46 7.66 26.39
CA ALA A 46 -8.32 6.97 25.12
C ALA A 46 -6.85 6.60 24.87
N LEU A 47 -5.94 7.53 25.17
CA LEU A 47 -4.50 7.28 25.10
C LEU A 47 -4.07 6.15 26.06
N SER A 48 -4.52 6.18 27.33
CA SER A 48 -4.23 5.08 28.27
C SER A 48 -4.79 3.73 27.79
N LEU A 49 -5.96 3.74 27.16
CA LEU A 49 -6.55 2.53 26.56
C LEU A 49 -5.74 2.02 25.38
N ILE A 50 -5.34 2.90 24.47
CA ILE A 50 -4.48 2.56 23.33
C ILE A 50 -3.19 1.91 23.83
N LEU A 51 -2.47 2.54 24.75
CA LEU A 51 -1.23 1.99 25.30
C LEU A 51 -1.44 0.64 25.99
N ASN A 52 -2.49 0.51 26.80
CA ASN A 52 -2.85 -0.78 27.41
C ASN A 52 -3.02 -1.87 26.35
N ILE A 53 -3.81 -1.61 25.30
CA ILE A 53 -4.10 -2.59 24.24
C ILE A 53 -2.86 -2.94 23.44
N PHE A 54 -2.04 -1.97 23.08
CA PHE A 54 -0.76 -2.22 22.39
C PHE A 54 0.22 -3.06 23.22
N ILE A 55 0.28 -2.84 24.54
CA ILE A 55 1.07 -3.69 25.44
C ILE A 55 0.51 -5.11 25.52
N VAL A 56 -0.81 -5.26 25.53
CA VAL A 56 -1.47 -6.58 25.56
C VAL A 56 -1.23 -7.35 24.27
N ILE A 57 -1.29 -6.67 23.11
CA ILE A 57 -0.94 -7.26 21.81
C ILE A 57 0.50 -7.81 21.85
N LYS A 58 1.44 -7.05 22.43
CA LYS A 58 2.85 -7.47 22.52
C LYS A 58 3.10 -8.68 23.41
N ILE A 59 2.43 -8.75 24.56
CA ILE A 59 2.67 -9.82 25.55
C ILE A 59 1.92 -11.10 25.18
N LYS A 60 0.74 -10.94 24.56
CA LYS A 60 -0.19 -12.03 24.30
C LYS A 60 -0.49 -12.12 22.81
N ASP A 61 -1.65 -11.62 22.39
CA ASP A 61 -2.20 -11.81 21.06
C ASP A 61 -3.35 -10.83 20.79
N ALA A 62 -3.66 -10.62 19.51
CA ALA A 62 -4.71 -9.70 19.06
C ALA A 62 -6.12 -10.11 19.52
N PHE A 63 -6.39 -11.40 19.69
CA PHE A 63 -7.69 -11.89 20.15
C PHE A 63 -7.92 -11.56 21.63
N THR A 64 -6.90 -11.73 22.47
CA THR A 64 -6.96 -11.27 23.87
C THR A 64 -7.13 -9.76 23.96
N ALA A 65 -6.44 -8.99 23.11
CA ALA A 65 -6.57 -7.54 23.06
C ALA A 65 -8.00 -7.09 22.66
N LYS A 66 -8.59 -7.71 21.65
CA LYS A 66 -9.98 -7.46 21.23
C LYS A 66 -11.00 -7.76 22.33
N THR A 67 -10.79 -8.85 23.05
CA THR A 67 -11.65 -9.24 24.17
C THR A 67 -11.55 -8.22 25.31
N GLN A 68 -10.34 -7.77 25.65
CA GLN A 68 -10.15 -6.74 26.66
C GLN A 68 -10.73 -5.39 26.28
N LEU A 69 -10.66 -5.00 25.00
CA LEU A 69 -11.30 -3.78 24.51
C LEU A 69 -12.82 -3.84 24.70
N LYS A 70 -13.45 -4.96 24.33
CA LYS A 70 -14.88 -5.20 24.54
C LYS A 70 -15.27 -5.20 26.03
N ASP A 71 -14.44 -5.76 26.89
CA ASP A 71 -14.69 -5.78 28.34
C ASP A 71 -14.63 -4.38 28.95
N ILE A 72 -13.61 -3.59 28.59
CA ILE A 72 -13.49 -2.19 29.01
C ILE A 72 -14.69 -1.40 28.50
N PHE A 73 -15.12 -1.65 27.26
CA PHE A 73 -16.31 -1.01 26.76
C PHE A 73 -17.59 -1.46 27.49
N THR A 74 -17.74 -2.71 27.83
CA THR A 74 -18.94 -3.16 28.53
C THR A 74 -18.99 -2.61 29.95
N LYS A 75 -17.85 -2.57 30.64
CA LYS A 75 -17.75 -2.12 32.04
C LYS A 75 -18.02 -0.63 32.24
N TYR A 76 -17.62 0.22 31.30
CA TYR A 76 -17.74 1.67 31.48
C TYR A 76 -18.90 2.30 30.73
N LYS A 77 -19.87 1.51 30.23
CA LYS A 77 -20.96 1.91 29.32
C LYS A 77 -21.76 3.15 29.76
N GLU A 78 -21.83 3.41 31.06
CA GLU A 78 -22.56 4.54 31.65
C GLU A 78 -21.80 5.88 31.60
N LEU A 79 -20.48 5.87 31.45
CA LEU A 79 -19.60 7.07 31.49
C LEU A 79 -19.30 7.65 30.08
N LYS A 80 -20.03 7.22 29.03
CA LYS A 80 -19.50 7.04 27.67
C LYS A 80 -19.86 7.98 26.54
N SER A 81 -20.80 8.90 26.67
CA SER A 81 -21.46 9.45 25.45
C SER A 81 -20.56 10.18 24.45
N ASN A 82 -19.24 10.31 24.68
CA ASN A 82 -18.26 10.88 23.76
C ASN A 82 -16.91 10.12 23.74
N PHE A 83 -16.81 8.93 24.36
CA PHE A 83 -15.53 8.22 24.52
C PHE A 83 -15.27 7.21 23.39
N GLU A 84 -16.30 6.47 22.98
CA GLU A 84 -16.18 5.50 21.87
C GLU A 84 -16.09 6.20 20.51
N ASP A 85 -16.73 7.36 20.37
CA ASP A 85 -16.77 8.15 19.13
C ASP A 85 -15.48 8.96 18.88
N LEU A 86 -14.43 8.74 19.69
CA LEU A 86 -13.16 9.40 19.50
C LEU A 86 -12.41 8.81 18.30
N PRO A 87 -11.83 9.63 17.41
CA PRO A 87 -11.10 9.14 16.25
C PRO A 87 -9.89 8.27 16.65
N GLU A 88 -9.29 8.53 17.81
CA GLU A 88 -8.19 7.71 18.32
C GLU A 88 -8.63 6.28 18.67
N ILE A 89 -9.88 6.10 19.11
CA ILE A 89 -10.48 4.80 19.41
C ILE A 89 -10.90 4.09 18.12
N GLU A 90 -11.41 4.82 17.14
CA GLU A 90 -11.72 4.27 15.81
C GLU A 90 -10.45 3.72 15.13
N ILE A 91 -9.34 4.46 15.20
CA ILE A 91 -8.04 3.98 14.69
C ILE A 91 -7.60 2.71 15.44
N LEU A 92 -7.76 2.64 16.76
CA LEU A 92 -7.45 1.44 17.54
C LEU A 92 -8.28 0.22 17.11
N ILE A 93 -9.57 0.42 16.81
CA ILE A 93 -10.45 -0.63 16.30
C ILE A 93 -9.98 -1.10 14.93
N ASN A 94 -9.61 -0.18 14.03
CA ASN A 94 -9.07 -0.51 12.71
C ASN A 94 -7.76 -1.30 12.80
N ILE A 95 -6.90 -1.00 13.79
CA ILE A 95 -5.69 -1.80 14.04
C ILE A 95 -6.03 -3.22 14.45
N ILE A 96 -7.03 -3.41 15.31
CA ILE A 96 -7.47 -4.75 15.73
C ILE A 96 -8.03 -5.53 14.54
N PHE A 97 -8.80 -4.91 13.65
CA PHE A 97 -9.27 -5.56 12.42
C PHE A 97 -8.11 -5.88 11.47
N ALA A 98 -7.19 -4.95 11.27
CA ALA A 98 -6.02 -5.15 10.43
C ALA A 98 -5.11 -6.29 10.94
N LEU A 99 -5.05 -6.49 12.26
CA LEU A 99 -4.37 -7.63 12.90
C LEU A 99 -5.07 -8.96 12.65
N GLU A 100 -6.41 -8.97 12.50
CA GLU A 100 -7.17 -10.17 12.13
C GLU A 100 -6.99 -10.53 10.64
N ASP A 101 -6.85 -9.51 9.79
CA ASP A 101 -6.69 -9.66 8.33
C ASP A 101 -5.22 -9.78 7.88
N GLU A 102 -4.27 -9.86 8.83
CA GLU A 102 -2.81 -9.89 8.58
C GLU A 102 -2.29 -8.72 7.71
N ASN A 103 -2.98 -7.57 7.72
CA ASN A 103 -2.65 -6.40 6.91
C ASN A 103 -1.63 -5.49 7.61
N GLN A 104 -0.35 -5.81 7.46
CA GLN A 104 0.76 -5.09 8.08
C GLN A 104 0.88 -3.63 7.64
N GLU A 105 0.50 -3.30 6.40
CA GLU A 105 0.54 -1.93 5.90
C GLU A 105 -0.45 -1.03 6.64
N LEU A 106 -1.67 -1.53 6.86
CA LEU A 106 -2.71 -0.81 7.60
C LEU A 106 -2.34 -0.69 9.09
N ILE A 107 -1.78 -1.75 9.69
CA ILE A 107 -1.27 -1.71 11.08
C ILE A 107 -0.19 -0.64 11.21
N ASN A 108 0.78 -0.61 10.30
CA ASN A 108 1.88 0.33 10.31
C ASN A 108 1.41 1.77 10.08
N LEU A 109 0.50 1.98 9.13
CA LEU A 109 -0.07 3.29 8.85
C LEU A 109 -0.84 3.83 10.06
N CYS A 110 -1.73 3.02 10.62
CA CYS A 110 -2.53 3.41 11.79
C CYS A 110 -1.65 3.65 13.02
N THR A 111 -0.62 2.82 13.25
CA THR A 111 0.31 3.01 14.38
C THR A 111 1.15 4.28 14.21
N LYS A 112 1.63 4.58 13.00
CA LYS A 112 2.32 5.85 12.69
C LYS A 112 1.42 7.06 12.92
N LEU A 113 0.18 7.00 12.45
CA LEU A 113 -0.81 8.06 12.68
C LEU A 113 -1.04 8.29 14.18
N LEU A 114 -1.10 7.23 14.99
CA LEU A 114 -1.20 7.36 16.44
C LEU A 114 0.06 7.98 17.05
N ILE A 115 1.27 7.57 16.63
CA ILE A 115 2.52 8.18 17.12
C ILE A 115 2.57 9.68 16.80
N GLU A 116 2.20 10.08 15.58
CA GLU A 116 2.27 11.47 15.14
C GLU A 116 1.20 12.37 15.77
N LYS A 117 0.00 11.83 16.04
CA LYS A 117 -1.15 12.63 16.49
C LYS A 117 -1.38 12.58 17.99
N LEU A 118 -0.94 11.52 18.67
CA LEU A 118 -1.04 11.43 20.12
C LEU A 118 0.11 12.21 20.77
N VAL A 119 -0.20 12.91 21.85
CA VAL A 119 0.83 13.52 22.71
C VAL A 119 1.41 12.42 23.57
N LEU A 120 2.39 11.67 23.07
CA LEU A 120 3.08 10.57 23.77
C LEU A 120 4.30 11.06 24.56
N PHE A 121 4.64 10.37 25.64
CA PHE A 121 5.92 10.54 26.34
C PHE A 121 6.99 9.68 25.68
N GLU A 122 8.27 10.06 25.82
CA GLU A 122 9.39 9.34 25.20
C GLU A 122 9.34 7.80 25.40
N PRO A 123 9.09 7.24 26.61
CA PRO A 123 9.00 5.79 26.77
C PRO A 123 7.85 5.13 25.99
N GLU A 124 6.76 5.86 25.78
CA GLU A 124 5.58 5.38 25.05
C GLU A 124 5.82 5.46 23.54
N THR A 125 6.45 6.54 23.07
CA THR A 125 6.89 6.67 21.69
C THR A 125 7.85 5.54 21.34
N SER A 126 8.91 5.36 22.12
CA SER A 126 9.87 4.26 21.92
C SER A 126 9.19 2.89 21.98
N PHE A 127 8.22 2.69 22.88
CA PHE A 127 7.46 1.46 22.94
C PHE A 127 6.59 1.23 21.70
N MET A 128 5.82 2.21 21.24
CA MET A 128 4.96 2.04 20.05
C MET A 128 5.79 1.89 18.78
N GLU A 129 6.94 2.58 18.69
CA GLU A 129 7.92 2.32 17.65
C GLU A 129 8.36 0.85 17.69
N THR A 130 8.56 0.25 18.87
CA THR A 130 8.93 -1.19 18.97
C THR A 130 7.89 -2.15 18.40
N LEU A 131 6.63 -1.72 18.28
CA LEU A 131 5.53 -2.53 17.75
C LEU A 131 5.46 -2.45 16.22
N ILE A 132 5.89 -1.31 15.67
CA ILE A 132 6.21 -1.19 14.24
C ILE A 132 7.48 -2.02 13.93
N LEU A 133 8.37 -2.20 14.93
CA LEU A 133 9.66 -2.88 14.81
C LEU A 133 9.65 -4.43 14.87
N GLU A 134 8.51 -5.13 14.91
CA GLU A 134 8.50 -6.59 14.64
C GLU A 134 8.66 -6.94 13.14
N GLU A 135 8.61 -5.95 12.24
CA GLU A 135 9.24 -6.04 10.90
C GLU A 135 10.48 -5.16 10.73
N GLN A 136 10.81 -4.26 11.67
CA GLN A 136 11.98 -3.39 11.53
C GLN A 136 13.22 -3.95 12.23
N LYS A 137 13.65 -5.13 11.77
CA LYS A 137 15.11 -5.36 11.60
C LYS A 137 15.67 -4.61 10.38
N SER A 138 14.91 -3.70 9.76
CA SER A 138 15.38 -2.74 8.76
C SER A 138 15.05 -1.28 9.15
N GLU A 139 16.06 -0.66 9.77
CA GLU A 139 16.51 0.73 9.61
C GLU A 139 15.54 1.91 9.84
N ALA A 140 15.79 2.61 10.95
CA ALA A 140 16.06 4.05 10.92
C ALA A 140 17.10 4.44 11.98
N VAL A 141 18.33 3.91 11.81
CA VAL A 141 19.54 4.64 12.20
C VAL A 141 20.03 5.29 10.92
N GLU A 142 20.63 6.48 11.00
CA GLU A 142 21.45 7.05 9.94
C GLU A 142 22.14 5.96 9.13
N GLU A 143 21.90 5.95 7.81
CA GLU A 143 22.37 4.94 6.87
C GLU A 143 23.82 4.53 7.15
N LYS A 144 23.98 3.37 7.77
CA LYS A 144 25.07 2.46 7.43
C LYS A 144 24.44 1.18 6.94
N LEU A 145 23.69 1.30 5.85
CA LEU A 145 23.49 0.23 4.90
C LEU A 145 24.83 -0.51 4.78
N THR A 146 24.82 -1.84 4.89
CA THR A 146 26.01 -2.59 4.51
C THR A 146 26.38 -2.17 3.08
N ARG A 147 27.67 -2.04 2.76
CA ARG A 147 28.15 -1.60 1.42
C ARG A 147 27.44 -2.31 0.25
N LYS A 148 26.92 -3.51 0.50
CA LYS A 148 26.21 -4.35 -0.46
C LYS A 148 24.76 -3.91 -0.69
N GLU A 149 23.97 -3.66 0.36
CA GLU A 149 22.55 -3.28 0.26
C GLU A 149 22.37 -1.83 -0.20
N PHE A 150 23.24 -0.89 0.22
CA PHE A 150 23.31 0.46 -0.38
C PHE A 150 23.61 0.36 -1.87
N GLY A 151 24.56 -0.51 -2.21
CA GLY A 151 24.92 -0.81 -3.59
C GLY A 151 23.72 -1.31 -4.38
N GLU A 152 22.92 -2.23 -3.84
CA GLU A 152 21.78 -2.84 -4.53
C GLU A 152 20.59 -1.88 -4.67
N ARG A 153 20.24 -1.09 -3.63
CA ARG A 153 19.21 -0.04 -3.74
C ARG A 153 19.64 1.09 -4.68
N ARG A 154 20.88 1.57 -4.59
CA ARG A 154 21.41 2.58 -5.50
C ARG A 154 21.48 2.07 -6.93
N LYS A 155 21.87 0.81 -7.14
CA LYS A 155 21.82 0.17 -8.47
C LYS A 155 20.38 0.10 -8.99
N SER A 156 19.43 -0.32 -8.16
CA SER A 156 18.02 -0.40 -8.55
C SER A 156 17.44 0.98 -8.89
N ASP A 157 17.80 2.01 -8.13
CA ASP A 157 17.40 3.39 -8.43
C ASP A 157 18.05 3.93 -9.71
N ILE A 158 19.33 3.64 -9.95
CA ILE A 158 20.02 3.99 -11.21
C ILE A 158 19.35 3.28 -12.39
N ILE A 159 19.02 2.00 -12.26
CA ILE A 159 18.34 1.22 -13.30
C ILE A 159 16.96 1.82 -13.58
N LEU A 160 16.18 2.12 -12.53
CA LEU A 160 14.87 2.76 -12.65
C LEU A 160 14.98 4.15 -13.30
N ALA A 161 15.95 4.96 -12.91
CA ALA A 161 16.19 6.27 -13.52
C ALA A 161 16.54 6.16 -15.01
N GLN A 162 17.34 5.17 -15.40
CA GLN A 162 17.65 4.89 -16.80
C GLN A 162 16.42 4.44 -17.59
N LYS A 163 15.61 3.52 -17.03
CA LYS A 163 14.33 3.10 -17.64
C LYS A 163 13.38 4.28 -17.81
N MET A 164 13.29 5.14 -16.79
CA MET A 164 12.49 6.37 -16.83
C MET A 164 12.98 7.32 -17.94
N ALA A 165 14.30 7.53 -18.06
CA ALA A 165 14.86 8.39 -19.10
C ALA A 165 14.54 7.86 -20.51
N LYS A 166 14.66 6.54 -20.73
CA LYS A 166 14.25 5.90 -21.99
C LYS A 166 12.76 6.11 -22.27
N LEU A 167 11.90 5.94 -21.26
CA LEU A 167 10.47 6.16 -21.39
C LEU A 167 10.12 7.62 -21.72
N GLU A 168 10.80 8.60 -21.11
CA GLU A 168 10.62 10.02 -21.44
C GLU A 168 11.05 10.35 -22.87
N GLN A 169 12.12 9.74 -23.38
CA GLN A 169 12.54 9.91 -24.78
C GLN A 169 11.45 9.41 -25.75
N MET A 170 10.86 8.24 -25.45
CA MET A 170 9.84 7.61 -26.29
C MET A 170 8.46 8.28 -26.18
N LYS A 171 8.19 8.99 -25.07
CA LYS A 171 6.92 9.68 -24.77
C LYS A 171 6.52 10.65 -25.89
N GLY A 172 7.50 11.32 -26.51
CA GLY A 172 7.27 12.25 -27.61
C GLY A 172 6.62 11.58 -28.82
N ASP A 173 7.13 10.41 -29.21
CA ASP A 173 6.61 9.63 -30.35
C ASP A 173 5.18 9.16 -30.09
N VAL A 174 4.95 8.59 -28.91
CA VAL A 174 3.61 8.10 -28.51
C VAL A 174 2.60 9.23 -28.46
N LYS A 175 2.97 10.43 -27.96
CA LYS A 175 2.10 11.62 -27.99
C LYS A 175 1.74 12.03 -29.41
N ARG A 176 2.70 12.04 -30.35
CA ARG A 176 2.46 12.41 -31.75
C ARG A 176 1.51 11.44 -32.43
N GLU A 177 1.70 10.14 -32.19
CA GLU A 177 0.92 9.07 -32.83
C GLU A 177 -0.41 8.76 -32.11
N HIS A 178 -0.64 9.37 -30.94
CA HIS A 178 -1.79 9.09 -30.06
C HIS A 178 -3.12 9.11 -30.80
N SER A 179 -3.40 10.21 -31.49
CA SER A 179 -4.71 10.44 -32.11
C SER A 179 -4.99 9.48 -33.27
N GLU A 180 -3.96 9.16 -34.07
CA GLU A 180 -4.06 8.19 -35.14
C GLU A 180 -4.27 6.79 -34.58
N PHE A 181 -3.52 6.42 -33.53
CA PHE A 181 -3.68 5.11 -32.91
C PHE A 181 -5.10 4.93 -32.36
N LEU A 182 -5.58 5.92 -31.60
CA LEU A 182 -6.89 5.86 -30.99
C LEU A 182 -7.98 5.76 -32.05
N LYS A 183 -7.87 6.48 -33.18
CA LYS A 183 -8.80 6.36 -34.32
C LYS A 183 -8.84 4.93 -34.87
N GLN A 184 -7.68 4.30 -35.08
CA GLN A 184 -7.60 2.91 -35.54
C GLN A 184 -8.28 1.95 -34.56
N ARG A 185 -8.02 2.12 -33.25
CA ARG A 185 -8.67 1.33 -32.19
C ARG A 185 -10.19 1.51 -32.17
N VAL A 186 -10.66 2.76 -32.27
CA VAL A 186 -12.09 3.10 -32.32
C VAL A 186 -12.78 2.44 -33.51
N ALA A 187 -12.15 2.42 -34.69
CA ALA A 187 -12.69 1.73 -35.86
C ALA A 187 -12.89 0.22 -35.63
N MET A 188 -12.06 -0.39 -34.79
CA MET A 188 -12.13 -1.81 -34.43
C MET A 188 -12.96 -2.09 -33.17
N LYS A 189 -13.43 -1.06 -32.45
CA LYS A 189 -14.08 -1.17 -31.13
C LYS A 189 -15.13 -2.28 -31.09
N LYS A 190 -16.12 -2.22 -31.98
CA LYS A 190 -17.25 -3.16 -32.03
C LYS A 190 -16.86 -4.60 -32.41
N ARG A 191 -15.77 -4.80 -33.15
CA ARG A 191 -15.40 -6.10 -33.70
C ARG A 191 -14.38 -6.84 -32.83
N VAL A 192 -13.53 -6.11 -32.12
CA VAL A 192 -12.36 -6.67 -31.45
C VAL A 192 -12.35 -6.42 -29.96
N TYR A 193 -12.82 -5.25 -29.51
CA TYR A 193 -12.65 -4.82 -28.11
C TYR A 193 -13.93 -4.89 -27.27
N THR A 194 -15.07 -5.24 -27.87
CA THR A 194 -16.37 -5.25 -27.17
C THR A 194 -16.33 -6.06 -25.87
N ASP A 195 -15.82 -7.29 -25.93
CA ASP A 195 -15.82 -8.20 -24.78
C ASP A 195 -14.98 -7.66 -23.62
N VAL A 196 -13.76 -7.19 -23.91
CA VAL A 196 -12.87 -6.64 -22.86
C VAL A 196 -13.42 -5.34 -22.27
N LEU A 197 -14.09 -4.51 -23.06
CA LEU A 197 -14.66 -3.26 -22.57
C LEU A 197 -15.89 -3.50 -21.68
N ILE A 198 -16.72 -4.49 -22.01
CA ILE A 198 -17.83 -4.92 -21.13
C ILE A 198 -17.29 -5.40 -19.79
N LEU A 199 -16.21 -6.21 -19.79
CA LEU A 199 -15.58 -6.67 -18.55
C LEU A 199 -15.00 -5.52 -17.70
N LEU A 200 -14.46 -4.48 -18.36
CA LEU A 200 -14.01 -3.28 -17.67
C LEU A 200 -15.15 -2.46 -17.09
N GLU A 201 -16.27 -2.33 -17.81
CA GLU A 201 -17.47 -1.65 -17.30
C GLU A 201 -18.07 -2.38 -16.08
N SER A 202 -18.02 -3.72 -16.08
CA SER A 202 -18.45 -4.54 -14.95
C SER A 202 -17.43 -4.64 -13.81
N LYS A 203 -16.28 -3.95 -13.91
CA LYS A 203 -15.15 -4.01 -12.95
C LYS A 203 -14.58 -5.44 -12.74
N SER A 204 -14.77 -6.32 -13.72
CA SER A 204 -14.20 -7.66 -13.75
C SER A 204 -12.74 -7.60 -14.24
N TYR A 205 -11.88 -6.98 -13.43
CA TYR A 205 -10.52 -6.61 -13.85
C TYR A 205 -9.61 -7.83 -14.14
N ASN A 206 -9.80 -8.94 -13.41
CA ASN A 206 -8.99 -10.14 -13.63
C ASN A 206 -9.30 -10.74 -15.00
N GLU A 207 -10.59 -10.91 -15.29
CA GLU A 207 -11.10 -11.39 -16.57
C GLU A 207 -10.73 -10.45 -17.72
N ALA A 208 -10.87 -9.13 -17.52
CA ALA A 208 -10.44 -8.14 -18.49
C ALA A 208 -8.93 -8.26 -18.78
N GLY A 209 -8.12 -8.49 -17.74
CA GLY A 209 -6.69 -8.76 -17.87
C GLY A 209 -6.43 -9.98 -18.76
N LEU A 210 -7.07 -11.11 -18.49
CA LEU A 210 -6.92 -12.33 -19.31
C LEU A 210 -7.35 -12.09 -20.77
N GLU A 211 -8.41 -11.33 -20.98
CA GLU A 211 -8.90 -11.00 -22.31
C GLU A 211 -7.93 -10.09 -23.07
N TYR A 212 -7.33 -9.08 -22.42
CA TYR A 212 -6.24 -8.30 -23.01
C TYR A 212 -5.04 -9.18 -23.38
N PHE A 213 -4.70 -10.16 -22.56
CA PHE A 213 -3.61 -11.10 -22.87
C PHE A 213 -3.92 -11.94 -24.11
N ARG A 214 -5.18 -12.39 -24.25
CA ARG A 214 -5.65 -13.09 -25.44
C ARG A 214 -5.57 -12.21 -26.68
N LEU A 215 -6.05 -10.97 -26.59
CA LEU A 215 -5.97 -9.98 -27.68
C LEU A 215 -4.53 -9.69 -28.07
N ALA A 216 -3.60 -9.60 -27.11
CA ALA A 216 -2.18 -9.39 -27.39
C ALA A 216 -1.61 -10.49 -28.31
N LYS A 217 -1.95 -11.76 -28.03
CA LYS A 217 -1.54 -12.89 -28.88
C LYS A 217 -2.10 -12.75 -30.31
N ILE A 218 -3.40 -12.46 -30.44
CA ILE A 218 -4.05 -12.29 -31.75
C ILE A 218 -3.41 -11.17 -32.58
N PHE A 219 -3.13 -10.02 -31.96
CA PHE A 219 -2.46 -8.91 -32.67
C PHE A 219 -1.01 -9.26 -33.03
N SER A 220 -0.31 -10.00 -32.17
CA SER A 220 1.07 -10.44 -32.45
C SER A 220 1.14 -11.42 -33.63
N GLU A 221 0.18 -12.35 -33.75
CA GLU A 221 0.06 -13.28 -34.89
C GLU A 221 -0.17 -12.54 -36.21
N LYS A 222 -0.94 -11.44 -36.16
CA LYS A 222 -1.17 -10.53 -37.28
C LYS A 222 0.01 -9.56 -37.54
N ARG A 223 1.11 -9.71 -36.81
CA ARG A 223 2.30 -8.83 -36.85
C ARG A 223 2.03 -7.38 -36.45
N ASP A 224 0.90 -7.10 -35.81
CA ASP A 224 0.62 -5.79 -35.21
C ASP A 224 1.24 -5.73 -33.81
N LEU A 225 2.57 -5.54 -33.82
CA LEU A 225 3.40 -5.54 -32.61
C LEU A 225 3.14 -4.33 -31.70
N ARG A 226 2.66 -3.23 -32.27
CA ARG A 226 2.35 -2.01 -31.53
C ARG A 226 1.03 -2.14 -30.77
N THR A 227 0.00 -2.70 -31.39
CA THR A 227 -1.25 -2.99 -30.68
C THR A 227 -1.06 -4.11 -29.66
N SER A 228 -0.34 -5.17 -30.02
CA SER A 228 -0.10 -6.27 -29.07
C SER A 228 0.67 -5.83 -27.82
N SER A 229 1.66 -4.95 -27.97
CA SER A 229 2.39 -4.38 -26.84
C SER A 229 1.51 -3.52 -25.92
N LEU A 230 0.62 -2.69 -26.49
CA LEU A 230 -0.38 -1.96 -25.71
C LEU A 230 -1.32 -2.91 -24.97
N MET A 231 -1.76 -4.00 -25.60
CA MET A 231 -2.63 -4.99 -24.94
C MET A 231 -1.93 -5.65 -23.75
N ILE A 232 -0.62 -5.92 -23.82
CA ILE A 232 0.14 -6.44 -22.67
C ILE A 232 0.27 -5.42 -21.54
N LEU A 233 0.43 -4.14 -21.86
CA LEU A 233 0.40 -3.09 -20.83
C LEU A 233 -0.97 -3.07 -20.14
N LEU A 234 -2.07 -3.09 -20.90
CA LEU A 234 -3.43 -3.08 -20.34
C LEU A 234 -3.75 -4.35 -19.54
N HIS A 235 -3.26 -5.51 -19.99
CA HIS A 235 -3.27 -6.75 -19.21
C HIS A 235 -2.61 -6.54 -17.85
N GLY A 236 -1.39 -6.01 -17.83
CA GLY A 236 -0.65 -5.76 -16.60
C GLY A 236 -1.38 -4.78 -15.67
N LEU A 237 -1.90 -3.68 -16.20
CA LEU A 237 -2.65 -2.69 -15.42
C LEU A 237 -3.95 -3.25 -14.83
N ALA A 238 -4.70 -4.04 -15.61
CA ALA A 238 -5.92 -4.69 -15.12
C ALA A 238 -5.62 -5.69 -13.99
N LEU A 239 -4.54 -6.47 -14.12
CA LEU A 239 -4.13 -7.40 -13.06
C LEU A 239 -3.60 -6.68 -11.81
N ILE A 240 -2.86 -5.58 -11.96
CA ILE A 240 -2.46 -4.73 -10.83
C ILE A 240 -3.73 -4.25 -10.10
N LYS A 241 -4.73 -3.76 -10.84
CA LYS A 241 -5.99 -3.27 -10.27
C LYS A 241 -6.85 -4.36 -9.62
N SER A 242 -6.64 -5.63 -9.97
CA SER A 242 -7.25 -6.79 -9.30
C SER A 242 -6.39 -7.35 -8.16
N ASN A 243 -5.35 -6.64 -7.70
CA ASN A 243 -4.41 -7.05 -6.65
C ASN A 243 -3.69 -8.37 -6.94
N GLU A 244 -3.40 -8.66 -8.22
CA GLU A 244 -2.60 -9.84 -8.58
C GLU A 244 -1.11 -9.61 -8.37
N SER A 245 -0.39 -10.66 -7.96
CA SER A 245 1.04 -10.55 -7.65
C SER A 245 1.88 -10.11 -8.85
N THR A 246 2.82 -9.19 -8.63
CA THR A 246 3.77 -8.73 -9.68
C THR A 246 4.57 -9.88 -10.30
N LYS A 247 4.85 -10.94 -9.53
CA LYS A 247 5.48 -12.18 -10.02
C LYS A 247 4.65 -12.88 -11.10
N LYS A 248 3.33 -13.01 -10.88
CA LYS A 248 2.42 -13.60 -11.86
C LYS A 248 2.34 -12.75 -13.12
N ILE A 249 2.24 -11.42 -12.97
CA ILE A 249 2.20 -10.49 -14.11
C ILE A 249 3.50 -10.58 -14.92
N ARG A 250 4.67 -10.58 -14.28
CA ARG A 250 5.95 -10.80 -15.00
C ARG A 250 6.01 -12.15 -15.70
N SER A 251 5.50 -13.21 -15.06
CA SER A 251 5.44 -14.53 -15.69
C SER A 251 4.63 -14.48 -16.99
N ASN A 252 3.47 -13.82 -16.97
CA ASN A 252 2.63 -13.64 -18.16
C ASN A 252 3.35 -12.81 -19.25
N VAL A 253 3.94 -11.67 -18.88
CA VAL A 253 4.71 -10.82 -19.81
C VAL A 253 5.86 -11.61 -20.43
N ASN A 254 6.62 -12.38 -19.63
CA ASN A 254 7.73 -13.19 -20.11
C ASN A 254 7.26 -14.36 -20.99
N SER A 255 6.15 -15.00 -20.64
CA SER A 255 5.51 -16.04 -21.46
C SER A 255 5.12 -15.49 -22.82
N TYR A 256 4.46 -14.33 -22.86
CA TYR A 256 4.13 -13.64 -24.10
C TYR A 256 5.39 -13.29 -24.90
N LEU A 257 6.39 -12.64 -24.30
CA LEU A 257 7.63 -12.30 -24.99
C LEU A 257 8.36 -13.52 -25.55
N SER A 258 8.31 -14.66 -24.85
CA SER A 258 8.92 -15.91 -25.30
C SER A 258 8.18 -16.52 -26.49
N SER A 259 6.86 -16.30 -26.59
CA SER A 259 6.06 -16.75 -27.75
C SER A 259 6.36 -15.98 -29.06
N LEU A 260 7.00 -14.81 -28.98
CA LEU A 260 7.26 -13.95 -30.13
C LEU A 260 8.49 -14.35 -30.97
N GLY A 261 9.29 -15.31 -30.50
CA GLY A 261 10.51 -15.75 -31.19
C GLY A 261 11.47 -14.59 -31.50
N LEU A 262 11.80 -14.42 -32.79
CA LEU A 262 12.73 -13.38 -33.27
C LEU A 262 12.23 -11.95 -33.01
N ASN A 263 10.92 -11.73 -32.91
CA ASN A 263 10.33 -10.40 -32.69
C ASN A 263 10.39 -9.96 -31.22
N LYS A 264 10.85 -10.83 -30.31
CA LYS A 264 10.90 -10.57 -28.87
C LYS A 264 11.59 -9.25 -28.53
N GLN A 265 12.75 -8.97 -29.14
CA GLN A 265 13.53 -7.78 -28.82
C GLN A 265 12.82 -6.50 -29.29
N LEU A 266 12.24 -6.52 -30.50
CA LEU A 266 11.47 -5.40 -31.04
C LEU A 266 10.29 -5.04 -30.14
N VAL A 267 9.55 -6.04 -29.66
CA VAL A 267 8.41 -5.81 -28.78
C VAL A 267 8.84 -5.36 -27.38
N LYS A 268 9.92 -5.95 -26.84
CA LYS A 268 10.47 -5.56 -25.53
C LYS A 268 10.91 -4.10 -25.50
N ASP A 269 11.43 -3.59 -26.61
CA ASP A 269 11.87 -2.20 -26.74
C ASP A 269 10.75 -1.21 -27.05
N THR A 270 9.49 -1.65 -27.18
CA THR A 270 8.34 -0.74 -27.31
C THR A 270 8.07 0.03 -26.03
N TYR A 271 7.41 1.18 -26.18
CA TYR A 271 7.03 2.04 -25.05
C TYR A 271 6.18 1.28 -24.04
N TYR A 272 5.17 0.55 -24.51
CA TYR A 272 4.19 -0.10 -23.65
C TYR A 272 4.79 -1.25 -22.83
N LEU A 273 5.66 -2.07 -23.42
CA LEU A 273 6.37 -3.13 -22.68
C LEU A 273 7.39 -2.55 -21.71
N SER A 274 8.12 -1.52 -22.13
CA SER A 274 9.07 -0.83 -21.26
C SER A 274 8.35 -0.19 -20.06
N LEU A 275 7.13 0.33 -20.28
CA LEU A 275 6.33 0.97 -19.24
C LEU A 275 5.80 -0.03 -18.23
N ILE A 276 5.23 -1.16 -18.66
CA ILE A 276 4.76 -2.17 -17.70
C ILE A 276 5.93 -2.79 -16.92
N ASP A 277 7.07 -3.05 -17.55
CA ASP A 277 8.26 -3.55 -16.87
C ASP A 277 8.78 -2.54 -15.82
N PHE A 278 8.77 -1.24 -16.15
CA PHE A 278 9.09 -0.17 -15.22
C PHE A 278 8.11 -0.10 -14.04
N ILE A 279 6.80 -0.15 -14.30
CA ILE A 279 5.77 -0.14 -13.24
C ILE A 279 5.96 -1.34 -12.30
N LEU A 280 6.17 -2.53 -12.85
CA LEU A 280 6.39 -3.74 -12.05
C LEU A 280 7.69 -3.64 -11.23
N ASP A 281 8.75 -3.02 -11.76
CA ASP A 281 9.97 -2.76 -10.97
C ASP A 281 9.70 -1.76 -9.86
N VAL A 282 8.96 -0.68 -10.11
CA VAL A 282 8.63 0.32 -9.08
C VAL A 282 7.83 -0.31 -7.94
N ILE A 283 6.79 -1.09 -8.25
CA ILE A 283 5.99 -1.82 -7.25
C ILE A 283 6.86 -2.84 -6.51
N SER A 284 7.67 -3.64 -7.22
CA SER A 284 8.48 -4.69 -6.59
C SER A 284 9.60 -4.16 -5.69
N ASN A 285 10.00 -2.89 -5.87
CA ASN A 285 11.07 -2.25 -5.09
C ASN A 285 10.54 -1.18 -4.12
N ASN A 286 9.23 -1.00 -4.00
CA ASN A 286 8.58 0.02 -3.17
C ASN A 286 9.14 1.44 -3.42
N MET A 287 9.24 1.82 -4.70
CA MET A 287 9.87 3.08 -5.13
C MET A 287 8.85 4.18 -5.44
N ASP A 288 8.04 4.53 -4.44
CA ASP A 288 6.85 5.38 -4.57
C ASP A 288 7.12 6.78 -5.14
N LYS A 289 8.38 7.24 -5.04
CA LYS A 289 8.83 8.50 -5.67
C LYS A 289 8.61 8.56 -7.18
N TYR A 290 8.42 7.42 -7.85
CA TYR A 290 8.12 7.35 -9.29
C TYR A 290 6.62 7.33 -9.62
N LEU A 291 5.71 7.25 -8.65
CA LEU A 291 4.26 7.14 -8.90
C LEU A 291 3.70 8.32 -9.71
N LEU A 292 4.07 9.56 -9.36
CA LEU A 292 3.65 10.75 -10.11
C LEU A 292 4.11 10.69 -11.58
N LYS A 293 5.35 10.23 -11.81
CA LYS A 293 5.93 10.09 -13.14
C LYS A 293 5.25 8.97 -13.94
N ILE A 294 4.90 7.86 -13.28
CA ILE A 294 4.11 6.78 -13.88
C ILE A 294 2.76 7.33 -14.35
N LYS A 295 2.06 8.12 -13.53
CA LYS A 295 0.77 8.74 -13.91
C LYS A 295 0.90 9.61 -15.15
N GLU A 296 1.97 10.41 -15.26
CA GLU A 296 2.23 11.21 -16.47
C GLU A 296 2.48 10.36 -17.73
N LEU A 297 3.22 9.26 -17.59
CA LEU A 297 3.49 8.33 -18.69
C LEU A 297 2.21 7.59 -19.13
N LEU A 298 1.37 7.19 -18.18
CA LEU A 298 0.08 6.55 -18.47
C LEU A 298 -0.93 7.53 -19.09
N GLY A 299 -0.86 8.80 -18.73
CA GLY A 299 -1.77 9.84 -19.23
C GLY A 299 -1.69 10.10 -20.73
N ILE A 300 -0.63 9.61 -21.41
CA ILE A 300 -0.44 9.77 -22.86
C ILE A 300 -0.85 8.54 -23.66
N LEU A 301 -1.43 7.53 -23.02
CA LEU A 301 -1.85 6.31 -23.69
C LEU A 301 -3.10 6.55 -24.56
N PRO A 302 -3.22 5.87 -25.72
CA PRO A 302 -4.36 5.99 -26.62
C PRO A 302 -5.53 5.12 -26.13
N LEU A 303 -6.09 5.45 -24.97
CA LEU A 303 -7.08 4.64 -24.26
C LEU A 303 -8.52 4.89 -24.72
N PHE A 304 -9.35 3.85 -24.64
CA PHE A 304 -10.80 4.00 -24.60
C PHE A 304 -11.25 4.65 -23.29
N VAL A 305 -12.51 5.10 -23.24
CA VAL A 305 -13.06 5.74 -22.05
C VAL A 305 -13.10 4.77 -20.87
N GLU A 306 -13.51 3.53 -21.15
CA GLU A 306 -13.61 2.41 -20.22
C GLU A 306 -12.23 1.99 -19.68
N GLU A 307 -11.15 2.24 -20.45
CA GLU A 307 -9.78 1.90 -20.05
C GLU A 307 -9.15 2.95 -19.14
N LYS A 308 -9.69 4.18 -19.06
CA LYS A 308 -9.14 5.24 -18.21
C LYS A 308 -9.11 4.86 -16.75
N GLN A 309 -10.04 4.03 -16.28
CA GLN A 309 -10.02 3.53 -14.92
C GLN A 309 -8.76 2.71 -14.61
N LEU A 310 -8.09 2.12 -15.61
CA LEU A 310 -6.88 1.30 -15.38
C LEU A 310 -5.63 2.14 -15.08
N ILE A 311 -5.63 3.44 -15.42
CA ILE A 311 -4.48 4.33 -15.16
C ILE A 311 -4.60 5.11 -13.86
N GLU A 312 -5.77 5.05 -13.22
CA GLU A 312 -5.98 5.40 -11.82
C GLU A 312 -5.45 4.26 -10.96
N ILE A 313 -4.12 4.21 -10.85
CA ILE A 313 -3.44 3.26 -9.98
C ILE A 313 -3.36 3.89 -8.59
N ASP A 314 -4.12 3.30 -7.68
CA ASP A 314 -3.91 3.40 -6.23
C ASP A 314 -2.95 2.25 -5.90
N ILE A 315 -1.64 2.56 -5.87
CA ILE A 315 -0.59 1.63 -5.41
C ILE A 315 -0.52 1.73 -3.91
#